data_AF-A0A2J7ZLN6-F1
#
_entry.id   AF-A0A2J7ZLN6-F1
#
_cell.length_a   1.000
_cell.length_b   1.000
_cell.length_c   1.000
_cell.angle_alpha   90.00
_cell.angle_beta   90.00
_cell.angle_gamma   90.00
#
_symmetry.space_group_name_H-M   'P 1'
#
loop_
_entity.id
_entity.type
_entity.pdbx_description
1 polymer ?
#
loop_
_entity_poly.entity_id
_entity_poly.type
_entity_poly.pdbx_seq_one_letter_code
_entity_poly.pdbx_strand_id
1 'polypeptide(L)'
;MRPVELLLVVALVLAGCRKLVPAQILPINASAPATSLAPQIGLFRKDEAENEAALDAHGALRVQEVFLHRLRDVLANETLRASFDAALDVVLASPAQLPLVFNAAPPGSQLLTDGVSGSPAALRSLELAKSIAAMAAPAASPGGAGPALDAAAVTAALRELTQQLAALGPASCHPITRRVVLAALARLQLRIHAPGGSAEAPGAAAAAALRASPELPLLLFRTYRLLYNKHRQGAAAKGAIEFLHVSKSGGTSMCAVADRNGCAAESTTNFGNCMVRRFDDRPRWVSAAVHNQTAALDGWRWYYRYLVRRGERSCEYRDEYMKRKRFTFYSNEFAAHGGLAHPASAHLCPQLLNIILLRHPLDRLVSHVRWIIKVYRTEYGRGFEPFFRGRDADYWRSFAPAAVDNYYARLLLGEAAFYAPTGSLNATHLAAAQLVMLQYDVVLLLEAGDTDELFLKHALGWRVGLASARARVAGSHRAALELAPYDLDELLAANDLDVQLYEFGAAVHQLDGMMFAAVAAAELRPYHAYDDLDPADEAVGKRVKCGYVSRKQHLLTAYGEEAASYERTYTKGFPRVLSPDERVLGQEAMAAVAVNGGSGEALKRWA
;
A
#
# COMPACT_ATOMS: atom_id res chain seq x y z
N MET A 1 36.08 1.96 5.10
CA MET A 1 36.02 2.25 3.65
C MET A 1 36.19 3.74 3.45
N ARG A 2 37.01 4.16 2.48
CA ARG A 2 37.20 5.60 2.22
C ARG A 2 35.99 6.13 1.42
N PRO A 3 35.53 7.37 1.66
CA PRO A 3 34.32 7.94 1.03
C PRO A 3 34.34 7.99 -0.51
N VAL A 4 35.50 7.78 -1.14
CA VAL A 4 35.66 7.73 -2.60
C VAL A 4 35.18 6.41 -3.20
N GLU A 5 35.22 5.30 -2.45
CA GLU A 5 34.84 3.97 -2.95
C GLU A 5 33.31 3.81 -3.05
N LEU A 6 32.55 4.47 -2.16
CA LEU A 6 31.09 4.43 -2.15
C LEU A 6 30.47 5.18 -3.35
N LEU A 7 31.11 6.27 -3.78
CA LEU A 7 30.67 7.09 -4.93
C LEU A 7 30.86 6.37 -6.27
N LEU A 8 31.88 5.51 -6.38
CA LEU A 8 32.14 4.75 -7.61
C LEU A 8 31.12 3.62 -7.82
N VAL A 9 30.69 2.97 -6.73
CA VAL A 9 29.68 1.91 -6.77
C VAL A 9 28.31 2.46 -7.18
N VAL A 10 27.92 3.65 -6.69
CA VAL A 10 26.65 4.29 -7.04
C VAL A 10 26.64 4.76 -8.51
N ALA A 11 27.77 5.24 -9.04
CA ALA A 11 27.86 5.68 -10.44
C ALA A 11 27.78 4.53 -11.46
N LEU A 12 28.33 3.35 -11.13
CA LEU A 12 28.28 2.17 -11.99
C LEU A 12 26.88 1.54 -12.07
N VAL A 13 26.09 1.60 -10.99
CA VAL A 13 24.70 1.12 -10.98
C VAL A 13 23.79 2.00 -11.86
N LEU A 14 24.05 3.31 -11.95
CA LEU A 14 23.24 4.24 -12.74
C LEU A 14 23.53 4.21 -14.24
N ALA A 15 24.72 3.76 -14.66
CA ALA A 15 25.13 3.77 -16.07
C ALA A 15 24.58 2.58 -16.90
N GLY A 16 24.13 1.49 -16.25
CA GLY A 16 23.65 0.28 -16.94
C GLY A 16 22.24 0.35 -17.56
N CYS A 17 21.52 1.46 -17.40
CA CYS A 17 20.09 1.55 -17.71
C CYS A 17 19.69 2.05 -19.12
N ARG A 18 20.60 2.17 -20.10
CA ARG A 18 20.23 2.73 -21.42
C ARG A 18 20.79 1.93 -22.60
N LYS A 19 19.96 1.04 -23.16
CA LYS A 19 19.65 0.85 -24.61
C LYS A 19 19.00 -0.51 -24.86
N LEU A 20 17.77 -0.53 -25.40
CA LEU A 20 17.18 -1.72 -26.03
C LEU A 20 16.51 -1.31 -27.36
N VAL A 21 16.71 -2.16 -28.37
CA VAL A 21 16.25 -2.07 -29.77
C VAL A 21 14.97 -2.91 -29.92
N PRO A 22 13.99 -2.57 -30.79
CA PRO A 22 12.73 -3.31 -30.87
C PRO A 22 12.84 -4.54 -31.79
N ALA A 23 12.23 -5.65 -31.36
CA ALA A 23 12.08 -6.89 -32.13
C ALA A 23 10.73 -6.95 -32.88
N GLN A 24 10.75 -7.48 -34.09
CA GLN A 24 9.57 -7.68 -34.95
C GLN A 24 8.81 -8.96 -34.57
N ILE A 25 7.47 -8.89 -34.58
CA ILE A 25 6.53 -9.96 -34.23
C ILE A 25 5.89 -10.53 -35.52
N LEU A 26 5.79 -11.86 -35.63
CA LEU A 26 5.07 -12.56 -36.70
C LEU A 26 3.65 -12.97 -36.25
N PRO A 27 2.65 -13.00 -37.15
CA PRO A 27 1.27 -13.28 -36.80
C PRO A 27 0.98 -14.80 -36.70
N ILE A 28 0.12 -15.17 -35.75
CA ILE A 28 -0.40 -16.54 -35.55
C ILE A 28 -1.89 -16.55 -35.89
N ASN A 29 -2.31 -17.49 -36.74
CA ASN A 29 -3.72 -17.74 -37.06
C ASN A 29 -4.37 -18.62 -35.99
N ALA A 30 -5.55 -18.22 -35.51
CA ALA A 30 -6.37 -19.00 -34.59
C ALA A 30 -7.70 -19.37 -35.25
N SER A 31 -8.06 -20.66 -35.24
CA SER A 31 -9.43 -21.11 -35.48
C SER A 31 -9.75 -22.38 -34.69
N ALA A 32 -10.73 -22.27 -33.78
CA ALA A 32 -11.74 -23.28 -33.46
C ALA A 32 -12.68 -22.71 -32.37
N PRO A 33 -14.01 -22.85 -32.47
CA PRO A 33 -14.95 -22.32 -31.48
C PRO A 33 -15.20 -23.35 -30.36
N ALA A 34 -15.03 -22.93 -29.11
CA ALA A 34 -15.47 -23.67 -27.94
C ALA A 34 -16.73 -23.01 -27.36
N THR A 35 -17.81 -23.77 -27.29
CA THR A 35 -19.05 -23.38 -26.59
C THR A 35 -18.82 -23.40 -25.08
N SER A 36 -18.90 -22.25 -24.41
CA SER A 36 -18.75 -22.15 -22.96
C SER A 36 -19.71 -21.12 -22.36
N LEU A 37 -20.44 -21.52 -21.32
CA LEU A 37 -21.08 -20.64 -20.33
C LEU A 37 -19.99 -19.86 -19.58
N ALA A 38 -19.48 -18.80 -20.21
CA ALA A 38 -18.49 -17.92 -19.58
C ALA A 38 -19.21 -16.95 -18.64
N PRO A 39 -18.82 -16.86 -17.35
CA PRO A 39 -19.24 -15.74 -16.51
C PRO A 39 -18.74 -14.44 -17.15
N GLN A 40 -19.68 -13.58 -17.55
CA GLN A 40 -19.40 -12.32 -18.25
C GLN A 40 -18.74 -11.32 -17.30
N ILE A 41 -17.56 -10.83 -17.67
CA ILE A 41 -16.77 -9.89 -16.88
C ILE A 41 -16.88 -8.54 -17.60
N GLY A 42 -17.89 -7.75 -17.22
CA GLY A 42 -18.32 -6.44 -17.77
C GLY A 42 -17.28 -5.30 -17.94
N LEU A 43 -16.17 -5.57 -18.63
CA LEU A 43 -15.33 -4.57 -19.27
C LEU A 43 -15.94 -4.07 -20.59
N PHE A 44 -16.75 -4.92 -21.18
CA PHE A 44 -17.36 -4.78 -22.49
C PHE A 44 -18.88 -4.75 -22.32
N ARG A 45 -19.61 -4.18 -23.28
CA ARG A 45 -21.08 -4.24 -23.25
C ARG A 45 -21.53 -5.71 -23.29
N LYS A 46 -22.75 -6.01 -22.83
CA LYS A 46 -23.27 -7.38 -22.65
C LYS A 46 -23.25 -8.24 -23.93
N ASP A 47 -23.13 -7.61 -25.09
CA ASP A 47 -23.06 -8.13 -26.45
C ASP A 47 -21.64 -8.46 -26.96
N GLU A 48 -20.60 -8.26 -26.14
CA GLU A 48 -19.19 -8.28 -26.59
C GLU A 48 -18.37 -9.46 -26.01
N ALA A 49 -18.96 -10.64 -25.83
CA ALA A 49 -18.24 -11.83 -25.33
C ALA A 49 -17.05 -12.25 -26.23
N GLU A 50 -17.15 -11.99 -27.55
CA GLU A 50 -16.04 -12.17 -28.50
C GLU A 50 -14.83 -11.28 -28.16
N ASN A 51 -15.07 -10.12 -27.55
CA ASN A 51 -14.01 -9.19 -27.15
C ASN A 51 -13.23 -9.70 -25.93
N GLU A 52 -13.84 -10.48 -25.03
CA GLU A 52 -13.14 -11.04 -23.87
C GLU A 52 -12.15 -12.14 -24.26
N ALA A 53 -12.55 -13.05 -25.14
CA ALA A 53 -11.67 -14.11 -25.63
C ALA A 53 -10.53 -13.52 -26.47
N ALA A 54 -10.82 -12.51 -27.31
CA ALA A 54 -9.81 -11.79 -28.07
C ALA A 54 -8.83 -11.04 -27.16
N LEU A 55 -9.33 -10.38 -26.11
CA LEU A 55 -8.49 -9.71 -25.11
C LEU A 55 -7.62 -10.72 -24.35
N ASP A 56 -8.17 -11.86 -23.96
CA ASP A 56 -7.41 -12.93 -23.30
C ASP A 56 -6.30 -13.46 -24.21
N ALA A 57 -6.60 -13.69 -25.49
CA ALA A 57 -5.62 -14.12 -26.48
C ALA A 57 -4.52 -13.06 -26.71
N HIS A 58 -4.90 -11.78 -26.82
CA HIS A 58 -3.93 -10.69 -26.97
C HIS A 58 -3.04 -10.54 -25.75
N GLY A 59 -3.61 -10.57 -24.55
CA GLY A 59 -2.85 -10.49 -23.31
C GLY A 59 -1.95 -11.71 -23.06
N ALA A 60 -2.36 -12.90 -23.52
CA ALA A 60 -1.53 -14.11 -23.48
C ALA A 60 -0.21 -13.93 -24.25
N LEU A 61 -0.20 -13.17 -25.35
CA LEU A 61 1.03 -12.87 -26.09
C LEU A 61 2.02 -12.01 -25.30
N ARG A 62 1.54 -11.27 -24.29
CA ARG A 62 2.33 -10.27 -23.56
C ARG A 62 2.69 -10.69 -22.14
N VAL A 63 1.89 -11.55 -21.51
CA VAL A 63 2.01 -11.86 -20.09
C VAL A 63 3.38 -12.41 -19.70
N GLN A 64 3.97 -13.24 -20.56
CA GLN A 64 5.30 -13.79 -20.33
C GLN A 64 6.39 -12.74 -20.51
N GLU A 65 6.28 -11.87 -21.53
CA GLU A 65 7.21 -10.75 -21.74
C GLU A 65 7.22 -9.81 -20.54
N VAL A 66 6.03 -9.50 -20.00
CA VAL A 66 5.86 -8.70 -18.80
C VAL A 66 6.54 -9.35 -17.60
N PHE A 67 6.31 -10.65 -17.37
CA PHE A 67 6.95 -11.35 -16.25
C PHE A 67 8.48 -11.30 -16.35
N LEU A 68 9.03 -11.70 -17.51
CA LEU A 68 10.48 -11.73 -17.74
C LEU A 68 11.11 -10.34 -17.63
N HIS A 69 10.43 -9.30 -18.11
CA HIS A 69 10.90 -7.93 -17.99
C HIS A 69 10.89 -7.45 -16.53
N ARG A 70 9.78 -7.67 -15.82
CA ARG A 70 9.57 -7.15 -14.45
C ARG A 70 10.42 -7.86 -13.42
N LEU A 71 10.66 -9.16 -13.58
CA LEU A 71 11.48 -9.96 -12.68
C LEU A 71 12.86 -10.29 -13.26
N ARG A 72 13.32 -9.57 -14.29
CA ARG A 72 14.64 -9.80 -14.91
C ARG A 72 15.76 -9.83 -13.87
N ASP A 73 15.79 -8.84 -12.99
CA ASP A 73 16.87 -8.68 -12.02
C ASP A 73 16.76 -9.74 -10.91
N VAL A 74 15.54 -10.14 -10.54
CA VAL A 74 15.26 -11.26 -9.62
C VAL A 74 15.69 -12.59 -10.23
N LEU A 75 15.45 -12.81 -11.53
CA LEU A 75 15.88 -14.01 -12.25
C LEU A 75 17.41 -14.07 -12.40
N ALA A 76 18.06 -12.92 -12.57
CA ALA A 76 19.49 -12.83 -12.82
C ALA A 76 20.36 -12.83 -11.55
N ASN A 77 19.79 -12.56 -10.38
CA ASN A 77 20.52 -12.41 -9.11
C ASN A 77 19.95 -13.33 -8.02
N GLU A 78 20.74 -14.30 -7.58
CA GLU A 78 20.31 -15.30 -6.58
C GLU A 78 19.93 -14.69 -5.23
N THR A 79 20.62 -13.62 -4.79
CA THR A 79 20.29 -12.94 -3.53
C THR A 79 18.95 -12.21 -3.61
N LEU A 80 18.69 -11.50 -4.72
CA LEU A 80 17.39 -10.88 -4.97
C LEU A 80 16.29 -11.94 -5.10
N ARG A 81 16.59 -13.06 -5.76
CA ARG A 81 15.68 -14.21 -5.86
C ARG A 81 15.31 -14.77 -4.50
N ALA A 82 16.29 -15.06 -3.66
CA ALA A 82 16.08 -15.61 -2.32
C ALA A 82 15.25 -14.65 -1.45
N SER A 83 15.54 -13.35 -1.53
CA SER A 83 14.79 -12.32 -0.79
C SER A 83 13.34 -12.22 -1.28
N PHE A 84 13.12 -12.29 -2.60
CA PHE A 84 11.78 -12.29 -3.18
C PHE A 84 11.02 -13.58 -2.81
N ASP A 85 11.65 -14.75 -2.90
CA ASP A 85 11.05 -16.04 -2.51
C ASP A 85 10.64 -16.05 -1.02
N ALA A 86 11.47 -15.48 -0.13
CA ALA A 86 11.13 -15.33 1.28
C ALA A 86 9.92 -14.41 1.49
N ALA A 87 9.80 -13.33 0.73
CA ALA A 87 8.60 -12.49 0.75
C ALA A 87 7.37 -13.25 0.25
N LEU A 88 7.50 -14.06 -0.81
CA LEU A 88 6.42 -14.93 -1.30
C LEU A 88 5.95 -15.90 -0.22
N ASP A 89 6.84 -16.46 0.58
CA ASP A 89 6.48 -17.36 1.70
C ASP A 89 5.63 -16.64 2.75
N VAL A 90 5.99 -15.42 3.13
CA VAL A 90 5.18 -14.59 4.04
C VAL A 90 3.79 -14.35 3.46
N VAL A 91 3.68 -13.99 2.17
CA VAL A 91 2.38 -13.78 1.51
C VAL A 91 1.54 -15.06 1.51
N LEU A 92 2.12 -16.19 1.11
CA LEU A 92 1.41 -17.47 1.01
C LEU A 92 0.98 -18.02 2.39
N ALA A 93 1.74 -17.73 3.45
CA ALA A 93 1.40 -18.10 4.83
C ALA A 93 0.35 -17.17 5.46
N SER A 94 0.20 -15.94 4.95
CA SER A 94 -0.63 -14.88 5.57
C SER A 94 -2.07 -15.29 5.89
N PRO A 95 -2.81 -16.10 5.09
CA PRO A 95 -4.20 -16.43 5.44
C PRO A 95 -4.34 -17.23 6.74
N ALA A 96 -3.32 -18.03 7.09
CA ALA A 96 -3.31 -18.76 8.36
C ALA A 96 -2.84 -17.89 9.53
N GLN A 97 -1.95 -16.92 9.26
CA GLN A 97 -1.37 -16.07 10.29
C GLN A 97 -2.29 -14.91 10.70
N LEU A 98 -3.06 -14.34 9.77
CA LEU A 98 -3.92 -13.18 10.02
C LEU A 98 -4.89 -13.38 11.21
N PRO A 99 -5.69 -14.47 11.29
CA PRO A 99 -6.59 -14.67 12.42
C PRO A 99 -5.86 -14.90 13.74
N LEU A 100 -4.66 -15.48 13.71
CA LEU A 100 -3.84 -15.75 14.90
C LEU A 100 -3.23 -14.46 15.46
N VAL A 101 -2.66 -13.64 14.58
CA VAL A 101 -1.96 -12.41 14.95
C VAL A 101 -2.93 -11.31 15.33
N PHE A 102 -4.09 -11.21 14.67
CA PHE A 102 -5.06 -10.13 14.87
C PHE A 102 -6.39 -10.59 15.48
N ASN A 103 -6.34 -11.58 16.36
CA ASN A 103 -7.51 -12.08 17.09
C ASN A 103 -8.21 -11.00 17.97
N ALA A 104 -7.51 -9.90 18.26
CA ALA A 104 -8.00 -8.77 19.05
C ALA A 104 -8.54 -7.60 18.19
N ALA A 105 -8.50 -7.71 16.86
CA ALA A 105 -9.06 -6.68 15.99
C ALA A 105 -10.61 -6.69 16.05
N PRO A 106 -11.26 -5.51 15.91
CA PRO A 106 -12.72 -5.45 15.92
C PRO A 106 -13.33 -6.37 14.85
N PRO A 107 -14.47 -7.03 15.13
CA PRO A 107 -15.25 -7.73 14.12
C PRO A 107 -15.56 -6.78 12.97
N GLY A 108 -15.41 -7.25 11.74
CA GLY A 108 -15.66 -6.42 10.56
C GLY A 108 -14.47 -5.59 10.08
N SER A 109 -13.33 -5.57 10.79
CA SER A 109 -12.08 -4.96 10.28
C SER A 109 -11.63 -5.61 8.96
N GLN A 110 -10.93 -4.87 8.09
CA GLN A 110 -10.44 -5.39 6.81
C GLN A 110 -9.59 -6.66 6.99
N LEU A 111 -8.85 -6.72 8.09
CA LEU A 111 -8.11 -7.88 8.59
C LEU A 111 -8.88 -9.19 8.54
N LEU A 112 -10.12 -9.17 9.02
CA LEU A 112 -10.97 -10.35 9.17
C LEU A 112 -11.97 -10.48 8.03
N THR A 113 -12.27 -9.38 7.33
CA THR A 113 -13.29 -9.34 6.27
C THR A 113 -12.77 -9.46 4.85
N ASP A 114 -11.49 -9.16 4.57
CA ASP A 114 -10.87 -9.36 3.25
C ASP A 114 -9.87 -10.53 3.23
N GLY A 115 -9.26 -10.87 4.37
CA GLY A 115 -8.42 -12.07 4.52
C GLY A 115 -9.21 -13.37 4.78
N VAL A 116 -10.43 -13.21 5.28
CA VAL A 116 -11.43 -14.27 5.54
C VAL A 116 -12.80 -13.70 5.19
N SER A 117 -12.96 -13.20 3.96
CA SER A 117 -14.27 -12.69 3.48
C SER A 117 -15.39 -13.72 3.49
N GLY A 118 -15.11 -14.95 3.92
CA GLY A 118 -16.11 -15.99 4.19
C GLY A 118 -16.78 -16.52 2.93
N SER A 119 -16.60 -15.88 1.76
CA SER A 119 -17.16 -16.40 0.52
C SER A 119 -16.45 -17.72 0.20
N PRO A 120 -17.22 -18.79 -0.09
CA PRO A 120 -16.63 -20.07 -0.50
C PRO A 120 -15.64 -19.93 -1.66
N ALA A 121 -15.90 -19.00 -2.60
CA ALA A 121 -15.04 -18.72 -3.74
C ALA A 121 -13.66 -18.15 -3.33
N ALA A 122 -13.61 -17.25 -2.35
CA ALA A 122 -12.34 -16.70 -1.86
C ALA A 122 -11.51 -17.75 -1.13
N LEU A 123 -12.13 -18.54 -0.24
CA LEU A 123 -11.46 -19.63 0.46
C LEU A 123 -10.91 -20.66 -0.52
N ARG A 124 -11.73 -21.07 -1.50
CA ARG A 124 -11.30 -22.01 -2.54
C ARG A 124 -10.17 -21.44 -3.41
N SER A 125 -10.22 -20.16 -3.76
CA SER A 125 -9.14 -19.49 -4.51
C SER A 125 -7.82 -19.49 -3.73
N LEU A 126 -7.87 -19.27 -2.40
CA LEU A 126 -6.69 -19.32 -1.53
C LEU A 126 -6.11 -20.74 -1.44
N GLU A 127 -6.96 -21.77 -1.33
CA GLU A 127 -6.52 -23.18 -1.34
C GLU A 127 -5.83 -23.53 -2.66
N LEU A 128 -6.47 -23.23 -3.80
CA LEU A 128 -5.92 -23.51 -5.13
C LEU A 128 -4.61 -22.77 -5.38
N ALA A 129 -4.51 -21.50 -4.97
CA ALA A 129 -3.26 -20.75 -5.05
C ALA A 129 -2.15 -21.40 -4.23
N LYS A 130 -2.42 -21.82 -2.99
CA LYS A 130 -1.45 -22.54 -2.15
C LYS A 130 -1.03 -23.87 -2.78
N SER A 131 -1.96 -24.62 -3.38
CA SER A 131 -1.64 -25.86 -4.11
C SER A 131 -0.73 -25.60 -5.30
N ILE A 132 -0.99 -24.55 -6.09
CA ILE A 132 -0.13 -24.14 -7.21
C ILE A 132 1.27 -23.75 -6.71
N ALA A 133 1.34 -22.96 -5.63
CA ALA A 133 2.62 -22.56 -5.04
C ALA A 133 3.40 -23.77 -4.49
N ALA A 134 2.72 -24.76 -3.90
CA ALA A 134 3.32 -25.98 -3.40
C ALA A 134 3.87 -26.86 -4.54
N MET A 135 3.14 -26.99 -5.65
CA MET A 135 3.63 -27.67 -6.87
C MET A 135 4.86 -26.99 -7.47
N ALA A 136 4.97 -25.66 -7.30
CA ALA A 136 6.08 -24.85 -7.80
C ALA A 136 7.21 -24.63 -6.77
N ALA A 137 7.09 -25.16 -5.56
CA ALA A 137 8.05 -24.91 -4.50
C ALA A 137 9.45 -25.44 -4.87
N PRO A 138 10.51 -24.70 -4.54
CA PRO A 138 11.87 -25.23 -4.68
C PRO A 138 12.07 -26.44 -3.75
N ALA A 139 13.11 -27.21 -4.00
CA ALA A 139 13.53 -28.23 -3.06
C ALA A 139 13.84 -27.60 -1.69
N ALA A 140 13.36 -28.22 -0.60
CA ALA A 140 13.56 -27.72 0.76
C ALA A 140 15.03 -27.72 1.22
N SER A 141 15.93 -28.38 0.49
CA SER A 141 17.35 -28.44 0.81
C SER A 141 18.19 -28.45 -0.48
N PRO A 142 19.41 -27.89 -0.46
CA PRO A 142 20.36 -28.03 -1.56
C PRO A 142 20.59 -29.52 -1.86
N GLY A 143 20.20 -29.98 -3.04
CA GLY A 143 20.28 -31.39 -3.45
C GLY A 143 19.06 -32.26 -3.12
N GLY A 144 18.05 -31.73 -2.41
CA GLY A 144 16.77 -32.42 -2.24
C GLY A 144 15.97 -32.45 -3.56
N ALA A 145 15.21 -33.51 -3.80
CA ALA A 145 14.20 -33.47 -4.85
C ALA A 145 12.99 -32.69 -4.33
N GLY A 146 12.72 -31.50 -4.91
CA GLY A 146 11.45 -30.82 -4.72
C GLY A 146 10.29 -31.64 -5.31
N PRO A 147 9.03 -31.29 -5.03
CA PRO A 147 7.90 -31.93 -5.66
C PRO A 147 8.05 -31.87 -7.19
N ALA A 148 7.81 -32.99 -7.87
CA ALA A 148 7.83 -33.02 -9.32
C ALA A 148 6.70 -32.10 -9.84
N LEU A 149 7.08 -31.12 -10.65
CA LEU A 149 6.11 -30.25 -11.31
C LEU A 149 5.26 -31.10 -12.25
N ASP A 150 3.93 -31.01 -12.14
CA ASP A 150 2.98 -31.69 -13.03
C ASP A 150 2.23 -30.65 -13.86
N ALA A 151 2.50 -30.63 -15.17
CA ALA A 151 1.92 -29.66 -16.08
C ALA A 151 0.39 -29.76 -16.18
N ALA A 152 -0.16 -30.97 -16.12
CA ALA A 152 -1.60 -31.20 -16.21
C ALA A 152 -2.31 -30.75 -14.92
N ALA A 153 -1.74 -31.09 -13.76
CA ALA A 153 -2.27 -30.67 -12.47
C ALA A 153 -2.23 -29.14 -12.30
N VAL A 154 -1.12 -28.48 -12.69
CA VAL A 154 -1.01 -27.03 -12.68
C VAL A 154 -2.05 -26.37 -13.57
N THR A 155 -2.23 -26.87 -14.80
CA THR A 155 -3.21 -26.32 -15.75
C THR A 155 -4.65 -26.50 -15.25
N ALA A 156 -4.98 -27.66 -14.67
CA ALA A 156 -6.28 -27.91 -14.06
C ALA A 156 -6.55 -26.98 -12.86
N ALA A 157 -5.58 -26.82 -11.97
CA ALA A 157 -5.69 -25.92 -10.82
C ALA A 157 -5.86 -24.45 -11.24
N LEU A 158 -5.14 -24.00 -12.28
CA LEU A 158 -5.31 -22.66 -12.85
C LEU A 158 -6.70 -22.46 -13.45
N ARG A 159 -7.23 -23.45 -14.18
CA ARG A 159 -8.59 -23.38 -14.75
C ARG A 159 -9.64 -23.25 -13.64
N GLU A 160 -9.56 -24.08 -12.61
CA GLU A 160 -10.46 -23.99 -11.46
C GLU A 160 -10.30 -22.65 -10.74
N LEU A 161 -9.06 -22.17 -10.54
CA LEU A 161 -8.79 -20.89 -9.91
C LEU A 161 -9.46 -19.74 -10.69
N THR A 162 -9.36 -19.71 -12.02
CA THR A 162 -10.03 -18.66 -12.81
C THR A 162 -11.55 -18.67 -12.64
N GLN A 163 -12.17 -19.85 -12.48
CA GLN A 163 -13.61 -19.97 -12.23
C GLN A 163 -13.99 -19.39 -10.85
N GLN A 164 -13.21 -19.73 -9.82
CA GLN A 164 -13.44 -19.21 -8.46
C GLN A 164 -13.23 -17.70 -8.38
N LEU A 165 -12.21 -17.17 -9.05
CA LEU A 165 -11.97 -15.73 -9.11
C LEU A 165 -13.08 -14.97 -9.82
N ALA A 166 -13.68 -15.54 -10.86
CA ALA A 166 -14.85 -14.94 -11.52
C ALA A 166 -16.04 -14.82 -10.55
N ALA A 167 -16.21 -15.81 -9.67
CA ALA A 167 -17.28 -15.88 -8.68
C ALA A 167 -17.07 -15.00 -7.43
N LEU A 168 -15.93 -14.32 -7.28
CA LEU A 168 -15.71 -13.40 -6.15
C LEU A 168 -16.72 -12.24 -6.17
N GLY A 169 -17.20 -11.84 -4.99
CA GLY A 169 -18.06 -10.65 -4.88
C GLY A 169 -17.32 -9.36 -5.25
N PRO A 170 -18.01 -8.34 -5.80
CA PRO A 170 -17.39 -7.08 -6.24
C PRO A 170 -17.23 -6.06 -5.09
N ALA A 171 -17.72 -6.37 -3.88
CA ALA A 171 -17.77 -5.46 -2.73
C ALA A 171 -16.39 -5.09 -2.14
N SER A 172 -15.34 -5.82 -2.51
CA SER A 172 -14.01 -5.71 -1.92
C SER A 172 -12.93 -5.80 -3.01
N CYS A 173 -11.77 -5.19 -2.75
CA CYS A 173 -10.62 -5.30 -3.66
C CYS A 173 -9.88 -6.64 -3.52
N HIS A 174 -10.24 -7.44 -2.50
CA HIS A 174 -9.63 -8.71 -2.13
C HIS A 174 -8.09 -8.66 -2.05
N PRO A 175 -7.46 -7.68 -1.36
CA PRO A 175 -6.01 -7.49 -1.43
C PRO A 175 -5.23 -8.74 -0.98
N ILE A 176 -5.70 -9.46 0.05
CA ILE A 176 -5.07 -10.71 0.53
C ILE A 176 -5.20 -11.84 -0.51
N THR A 177 -6.42 -12.18 -0.92
CA THR A 177 -6.64 -13.22 -1.95
C THR A 177 -5.88 -12.91 -3.22
N ARG A 178 -5.92 -11.66 -3.68
CA ARG A 178 -5.15 -11.20 -4.84
C ARG A 178 -3.67 -11.48 -4.66
N ARG A 179 -3.06 -11.04 -3.56
CA ARG A 179 -1.61 -11.20 -3.35
C ARG A 179 -1.18 -12.65 -3.18
N VAL A 180 -1.98 -13.48 -2.52
CA VAL A 180 -1.73 -14.94 -2.41
C VAL A 180 -1.76 -15.60 -3.78
N VAL A 181 -2.74 -15.26 -4.63
CA VAL A 181 -2.80 -15.75 -6.01
C VAL A 181 -1.58 -15.26 -6.80
N LEU A 182 -1.28 -13.95 -6.77
CA LEU A 182 -0.14 -13.39 -7.48
C LEU A 182 1.19 -14.01 -7.03
N ALA A 183 1.36 -14.28 -5.73
CA ALA A 183 2.54 -14.95 -5.20
C ALA A 183 2.67 -16.39 -5.69
N ALA A 184 1.57 -17.14 -5.76
CA ALA A 184 1.56 -18.49 -6.33
C ALA A 184 1.94 -18.49 -7.82
N LEU A 185 1.39 -17.53 -8.59
CA LEU A 185 1.73 -17.37 -10.00
C LEU A 185 3.19 -16.92 -10.22
N ALA A 186 3.70 -16.03 -9.37
CA ALA A 186 5.09 -15.60 -9.39
C ALA A 186 6.03 -16.80 -9.15
N ARG A 187 5.75 -17.60 -8.12
CA ARG A 187 6.53 -18.80 -7.78
C ARG A 187 6.51 -19.82 -8.92
N LEU A 188 5.34 -20.06 -9.52
CA LEU A 188 5.21 -20.93 -10.69
C LEU A 188 6.08 -20.43 -11.86
N GLN A 189 6.01 -19.15 -12.19
CA GLN A 189 6.79 -18.60 -13.30
C GLN A 189 8.30 -18.56 -13.00
N LEU A 190 8.72 -18.28 -11.76
CA LEU A 190 10.13 -18.38 -11.33
C LEU A 190 10.67 -19.81 -11.47
N ARG A 191 9.83 -20.83 -11.22
CA ARG A 191 10.17 -22.24 -11.41
C ARG A 191 10.28 -22.58 -12.89
N ILE A 192 9.35 -22.10 -13.72
CA ILE A 192 9.32 -22.35 -15.16
C ILE A 192 10.49 -21.68 -15.90
N HIS A 193 10.89 -20.48 -15.46
CA HIS A 193 11.91 -19.63 -16.09
C HIS A 193 13.24 -19.60 -15.34
N ALA A 194 13.47 -20.52 -14.40
CA ALA A 194 14.73 -20.58 -13.68
C ALA A 194 15.92 -20.72 -14.66
N PRO A 195 16.93 -19.84 -14.60
CA PRO A 195 18.10 -19.96 -15.46
C PRO A 195 18.93 -21.19 -15.11
N GLY A 196 19.57 -21.81 -16.11
CA GLY A 196 20.62 -22.80 -15.89
C GLY A 196 20.17 -24.17 -15.37
N GLY A 197 18.87 -24.47 -15.33
CA GLY A 197 18.40 -25.82 -14.98
C GLY A 197 18.89 -26.82 -16.04
N SER A 198 19.63 -27.86 -15.63
CA SER A 198 19.96 -28.97 -16.52
C SER A 198 18.66 -29.59 -17.04
N ALA A 199 18.66 -30.09 -18.28
CA ALA A 199 17.51 -30.80 -18.84
C ALA A 199 17.10 -32.02 -17.99
N GLU A 200 18.01 -32.49 -17.14
CA GLU A 200 17.85 -33.61 -16.20
C GLU A 200 17.32 -33.19 -14.81
N ALA A 201 17.23 -31.89 -14.52
CA ALA A 201 16.74 -31.43 -13.22
C ALA A 201 15.29 -31.92 -13.00
N PRO A 202 14.92 -32.39 -11.79
CA PRO A 202 13.56 -32.83 -11.49
C PRO A 202 12.53 -31.75 -11.85
N GLY A 203 11.58 -32.09 -12.72
CA GLY A 203 10.56 -31.16 -13.23
C GLY A 203 10.96 -30.32 -14.45
N ALA A 204 12.17 -30.46 -15.00
CA ALA A 204 12.59 -29.74 -16.21
C ALA A 204 11.69 -30.06 -17.42
N ALA A 205 11.32 -31.33 -17.60
CA ALA A 205 10.39 -31.76 -18.66
C ALA A 205 9.00 -31.12 -18.50
N ALA A 206 8.48 -31.06 -17.27
CA ALA A 206 7.19 -30.43 -17.00
C ALA A 206 7.24 -28.90 -17.15
N ALA A 207 8.33 -28.26 -16.74
CA ALA A 207 8.56 -26.84 -16.99
C ALA A 207 8.64 -26.54 -18.48
N ALA A 208 9.30 -27.41 -19.27
CA ALA A 208 9.33 -27.31 -20.73
C ALA A 208 7.94 -27.50 -21.35
N ALA A 209 7.17 -28.48 -20.88
CA ALA A 209 5.79 -28.72 -21.31
C ALA A 209 4.88 -27.51 -21.00
N LEU A 210 5.02 -26.91 -19.82
CA LEU A 210 4.30 -25.69 -19.44
C LEU A 210 4.71 -24.50 -20.32
N ARG A 211 6.00 -24.31 -20.64
CA ARG A 211 6.46 -23.27 -21.59
C ARG A 211 5.93 -23.46 -23.00
N ALA A 212 5.80 -24.71 -23.44
CA ALA A 212 5.27 -25.04 -24.76
C ALA A 212 3.73 -25.00 -24.82
N SER A 213 3.05 -24.93 -23.68
CA SER A 213 1.59 -24.92 -23.61
C SER A 213 1.03 -23.57 -24.05
N PRO A 214 0.17 -23.52 -25.10
CA PRO A 214 -0.53 -22.29 -25.47
C PRO A 214 -1.61 -21.90 -24.45
N GLU A 215 -2.06 -22.84 -23.62
CA GLU A 215 -3.12 -22.61 -22.62
C GLU A 215 -2.59 -21.87 -21.38
N LEU A 216 -1.34 -22.11 -20.99
CA LEU A 216 -0.76 -21.48 -19.81
C LEU A 216 -0.79 -19.94 -19.85
N PRO A 217 -0.25 -19.25 -20.87
CA PRO A 217 -0.29 -17.79 -20.91
C PRO A 217 -1.71 -17.24 -20.95
N LEU A 218 -2.65 -17.94 -21.60
CA LEU A 218 -4.08 -17.59 -21.60
C LEU A 218 -4.65 -17.60 -20.17
N LEU A 219 -4.41 -18.69 -19.42
CA LEU A 219 -4.90 -18.82 -18.04
C LEU A 219 -4.22 -17.82 -17.09
N LEU A 220 -2.91 -17.57 -17.25
CA LEU A 220 -2.19 -16.57 -16.46
C LEU A 220 -2.76 -15.18 -16.69
N PHE A 221 -2.91 -14.76 -17.95
CA PHE A 221 -3.44 -13.45 -18.26
C PHE A 221 -4.90 -13.30 -17.82
N ARG A 222 -5.74 -14.31 -18.08
CA ARG A 222 -7.14 -14.33 -17.59
C ARG A 222 -7.21 -14.17 -16.08
N THR A 223 -6.32 -14.82 -15.34
CA THR A 223 -6.21 -14.67 -13.88
C THR A 223 -5.88 -13.23 -13.48
N TYR A 224 -4.87 -12.62 -14.11
CA TYR A 224 -4.52 -11.21 -13.85
C TYR A 224 -5.66 -10.25 -14.19
N ARG A 225 -6.34 -10.43 -15.33
CA ARG A 225 -7.50 -9.62 -15.73
C ARG A 225 -8.65 -9.74 -14.73
N LEU A 226 -8.95 -10.95 -14.27
CA LEU A 226 -9.99 -11.21 -13.26
C LEU A 226 -9.69 -10.48 -11.95
N LEU A 227 -8.48 -10.64 -11.41
CA LEU A 227 -8.05 -9.95 -10.20
C LEU A 227 -8.08 -8.43 -10.35
N TYR A 228 -7.64 -7.92 -11.50
CA TYR A 228 -7.68 -6.50 -11.82
C TYR A 228 -9.11 -5.95 -11.83
N ASN A 229 -10.05 -6.69 -12.41
CA ASN A 229 -11.46 -6.29 -12.43
C ASN A 229 -12.07 -6.30 -11.04
N LYS A 230 -11.78 -7.31 -10.20
CA LYS A 230 -12.23 -7.33 -8.80
C LYS A 230 -11.66 -6.16 -8.00
N HIS A 231 -10.39 -5.81 -8.21
CA HIS A 231 -9.78 -4.60 -7.64
C HIS A 231 -10.54 -3.33 -8.04
N ARG A 232 -10.83 -3.14 -9.33
CA ARG A 232 -11.56 -1.96 -9.83
C ARG A 232 -12.96 -1.84 -9.24
N GLN A 233 -13.68 -2.95 -9.18
CA GLN A 233 -15.01 -3.02 -8.60
C GLN A 233 -14.98 -2.67 -7.11
N GLY A 234 -14.09 -3.30 -6.34
CA GLY A 234 -13.90 -3.01 -4.92
C GLY A 234 -13.52 -1.55 -4.67
N ALA A 235 -12.61 -1.01 -5.48
CA ALA A 235 -12.21 0.40 -5.39
C ALA A 235 -13.40 1.34 -5.62
N ALA A 236 -14.24 1.04 -6.62
CA ALA A 236 -15.45 1.80 -6.88
C ALA A 236 -16.49 1.68 -5.74
N ALA A 237 -16.61 0.51 -5.12
CA ALA A 237 -17.53 0.26 -4.01
C ALA A 237 -17.12 0.97 -2.70
N LYS A 238 -15.81 1.18 -2.49
CA LYS A 238 -15.26 1.85 -1.29
C LYS A 238 -15.61 3.34 -1.24
N GLY A 239 -15.57 4.06 -2.36
CA GLY A 239 -16.14 5.41 -2.49
C GLY A 239 -15.27 6.57 -1.99
N ALA A 240 -14.23 6.30 -1.19
CA ALA A 240 -13.19 7.26 -0.83
C ALA A 240 -11.84 6.56 -0.62
N ILE A 241 -10.76 7.34 -0.69
CA ILE A 241 -9.38 6.90 -0.50
C ILE A 241 -8.89 7.34 0.87
N GLU A 242 -8.34 6.40 1.62
CA GLU A 242 -7.47 6.69 2.77
C GLU A 242 -6.02 6.45 2.36
N PHE A 243 -5.21 7.49 2.47
CA PHE A 243 -3.79 7.42 2.22
C PHE A 243 -3.03 7.46 3.55
N LEU A 244 -2.34 6.37 3.93
CA LEU A 244 -1.39 6.42 5.04
C LEU A 244 -0.17 7.24 4.59
N HIS A 245 -0.17 8.51 4.97
CA HIS A 245 0.90 9.45 4.67
C HIS A 245 2.04 9.25 5.67
N VAL A 246 3.00 8.43 5.26
CA VAL A 246 4.28 8.32 5.95
C VAL A 246 5.09 9.60 5.73
N SER A 247 5.38 10.31 6.82
CA SER A 247 6.20 11.52 6.79
C SER A 247 7.50 11.30 5.99
N LYS A 248 7.73 12.18 5.03
CA LYS A 248 8.87 12.19 4.10
C LYS A 248 8.92 11.08 3.05
N SER A 249 7.82 10.37 2.85
CA SER A 249 7.65 9.43 1.74
C SER A 249 6.84 10.02 0.59
N GLY A 250 6.69 11.34 0.49
CA GLY A 250 6.05 11.99 -0.68
C GLY A 250 4.56 12.32 -0.52
N GLY A 251 4.02 12.39 0.69
CA GLY A 251 2.57 12.62 0.84
C GLY A 251 2.07 13.99 0.42
N THR A 252 2.86 15.06 0.50
CA THR A 252 2.50 16.35 -0.11
C THR A 252 2.37 16.22 -1.63
N SER A 253 3.24 15.44 -2.28
CA SER A 253 3.11 15.11 -3.71
C SER A 253 1.83 14.35 -3.96
N MET A 254 1.55 13.30 -3.17
CA MET A 254 0.35 12.48 -3.33
C MET A 254 -0.94 13.30 -3.18
N CYS A 255 -1.01 14.21 -2.20
CA CYS A 255 -2.15 15.11 -2.02
C CYS A 255 -2.32 16.06 -3.23
N ALA A 256 -1.23 16.61 -3.76
CA ALA A 256 -1.27 17.45 -4.96
C ALA A 256 -1.69 16.67 -6.22
N VAL A 257 -1.26 15.42 -6.36
CA VAL A 257 -1.69 14.53 -7.44
C VAL A 257 -3.17 14.17 -7.30
N ALA A 258 -3.64 13.88 -6.08
CA ALA A 258 -5.05 13.62 -5.82
C ALA A 258 -5.93 14.80 -6.24
N ASP A 259 -5.55 16.02 -5.84
CA ASP A 259 -6.23 17.26 -6.23
C ASP A 259 -6.30 17.43 -7.75
N ARG A 260 -5.18 17.20 -8.47
CA ARG A 260 -5.13 17.25 -9.94
C ARG A 260 -5.98 16.20 -10.62
N ASN A 261 -6.17 15.04 -9.99
CA ASN A 261 -7.10 14.02 -10.47
C ASN A 261 -8.56 14.32 -10.09
N GLY A 262 -8.84 15.45 -9.43
CA GLY A 262 -10.19 15.87 -9.05
C GLY A 262 -10.72 15.20 -7.79
N CYS A 263 -9.83 14.74 -6.91
CA CYS A 263 -10.23 14.28 -5.58
C CYS A 263 -10.64 15.46 -4.69
N ALA A 264 -11.69 15.25 -3.89
CA ALA A 264 -12.13 16.21 -2.89
C ALA A 264 -11.57 15.84 -1.50
N ALA A 265 -10.97 16.81 -0.82
CA ALA A 265 -10.44 16.70 0.55
C ALA A 265 -10.77 17.97 1.35
N GLU A 266 -10.61 17.93 2.69
CA GLU A 266 -10.87 19.11 3.53
C GLU A 266 -9.92 20.27 3.22
N SER A 267 -8.65 19.98 2.92
CA SER A 267 -7.65 20.98 2.53
C SER A 267 -6.52 20.34 1.74
N THR A 268 -6.31 20.81 0.51
CA THR A 268 -5.20 20.38 -0.37
C THR A 268 -3.97 21.28 -0.24
N THR A 269 -3.99 22.25 0.68
CA THR A 269 -2.85 23.14 0.94
C THR A 269 -1.65 22.36 1.52
N ASN A 270 -0.44 22.90 1.36
CA ASN A 270 0.79 22.28 1.88
C ASN A 270 0.79 22.02 3.40
N PHE A 271 -0.02 22.76 4.17
CA PHE A 271 -0.18 22.54 5.62
C PHE A 271 -1.37 21.64 5.95
N GLY A 272 -2.35 21.56 5.04
CA GLY A 272 -3.47 20.62 5.18
C GLY A 272 -3.08 19.20 4.79
N ASN A 273 -2.22 19.03 3.77
CA ASN A 273 -1.79 17.74 3.22
C ASN A 273 -2.94 16.74 2.97
N CYS A 274 -4.15 17.22 2.69
CA CYS A 274 -5.37 16.40 2.55
C CYS A 274 -5.82 15.71 3.85
N MET A 275 -5.38 16.17 5.03
CA MET A 275 -5.87 15.67 6.32
C MET A 275 -7.31 16.13 6.58
N VAL A 276 -8.07 15.28 7.27
CA VAL A 276 -9.36 15.64 7.85
C VAL A 276 -9.17 15.97 9.33
N ARG A 277 -9.37 17.25 9.70
CA ARG A 277 -9.09 17.76 11.06
C ARG A 277 -9.82 16.98 12.14
N ARG A 278 -11.05 16.56 11.85
CA ARG A 278 -11.93 15.85 12.79
C ARG A 278 -11.48 14.42 13.10
N PHE A 279 -10.63 13.85 12.25
CA PHE A 279 -10.06 12.51 12.48
C PHE A 279 -8.86 12.51 13.42
N ASP A 280 -8.21 13.66 13.62
CA ASP A 280 -7.04 13.81 14.52
C ASP A 280 -5.85 12.90 14.13
N ASP A 281 -5.69 12.64 12.83
CA ASP A 281 -4.60 11.85 12.24
C ASP A 281 -3.38 12.71 11.87
N ARG A 282 -3.15 13.80 12.60
CA ARG A 282 -1.99 14.66 12.39
C ARG A 282 -0.70 14.01 12.92
N PRO A 283 0.48 14.48 12.47
CA PRO A 283 1.74 13.97 12.96
C PRO A 283 1.97 14.11 14.46
N ARG A 284 2.70 13.15 15.01
CA ARG A 284 3.02 13.04 16.44
C ARG A 284 4.51 12.71 16.65
N TRP A 285 5.39 13.48 16.00
CA TRP A 285 6.82 13.17 15.93
C TRP A 285 7.57 13.49 17.22
N VAL A 286 7.28 14.64 17.83
CA VAL A 286 8.14 15.22 18.87
C VAL A 286 7.50 15.12 20.26
N SER A 287 8.31 14.74 21.23
CA SER A 287 8.00 14.74 22.66
C SER A 287 7.93 16.17 23.20
N ALA A 288 6.72 16.58 23.62
CA ALA A 288 6.52 17.87 24.28
C ALA A 288 7.34 17.96 25.59
N ALA A 289 7.48 16.85 26.32
CA ALA A 289 8.24 16.82 27.57
C ALA A 289 9.73 17.15 27.35
N VAL A 290 10.35 16.56 26.32
CA VAL A 290 11.77 16.82 26.01
C VAL A 290 11.94 18.19 25.35
N HIS A 291 10.99 18.61 24.51
CA HIS A 291 10.97 19.97 23.97
C HIS A 291 11.03 21.03 25.07
N ASN A 292 10.19 20.90 26.10
CA ASN A 292 10.05 21.87 27.19
C ASN A 292 11.30 22.00 28.07
N GLN A 293 12.20 21.02 28.04
CA GLN A 293 13.47 21.11 28.76
C GLN A 293 14.45 22.08 28.08
N THR A 294 14.25 22.37 26.79
CA THR A 294 15.17 23.19 25.99
C THR A 294 14.62 24.59 25.71
N ALA A 295 13.30 24.77 25.67
CA ALA A 295 12.66 26.07 25.49
C ALA A 295 11.26 26.13 26.12
N ALA A 296 10.77 27.33 26.41
CA ALA A 296 9.38 27.55 26.80
C ALA A 296 8.42 27.30 25.63
N LEU A 297 7.18 26.86 25.94
CA LEU A 297 6.10 26.70 24.96
C LEU A 297 5.56 28.07 24.53
N ASP A 298 6.27 28.79 23.68
CA ASP A 298 5.70 29.93 22.96
C ASP A 298 4.95 29.42 21.70
N GLY A 299 3.67 29.11 21.91
CA GLY A 299 2.71 28.83 20.83
C GLY A 299 2.33 27.36 20.67
N TRP A 300 1.14 27.15 20.10
CA TRP A 300 0.57 25.82 19.85
C TRP A 300 1.17 25.22 18.58
N ARG A 301 1.87 24.08 18.68
CA ARG A 301 2.48 23.47 17.49
C ARG A 301 1.93 22.09 17.22
N TRP A 302 1.49 21.93 15.98
CA TRP A 302 0.70 20.79 15.52
C TRP A 302 1.44 19.44 15.57
N TYR A 303 2.77 19.45 15.67
CA TYR A 303 3.64 18.26 15.70
C TYR A 303 4.14 17.86 17.11
N TYR A 304 3.90 18.66 18.16
CA TYR A 304 4.25 18.35 19.57
C TYR A 304 3.20 17.47 20.23
N ARG A 305 3.06 16.24 19.72
CA ARG A 305 1.95 15.35 20.10
C ARG A 305 2.36 13.92 20.38
N TYR A 306 3.65 13.64 20.53
CA TYR A 306 4.08 12.33 21.00
C TYR A 306 3.45 12.05 22.37
N LEU A 307 2.96 10.82 22.59
CA LEU A 307 2.15 10.37 23.74
C LEU A 307 0.76 11.02 23.90
N VAL A 308 0.31 11.86 22.98
CA VAL A 308 -1.08 12.35 22.98
C VAL A 308 -1.95 11.31 22.27
N ARG A 309 -2.95 10.74 22.93
CA ARG A 309 -3.84 9.75 22.29
C ARG A 309 -4.67 10.38 21.16
N ARG A 310 -4.95 9.61 20.11
CA ARG A 310 -5.96 9.99 19.11
C ARG A 310 -7.34 9.87 19.75
N GLY A 311 -8.27 10.73 19.33
CA GLY A 311 -9.68 10.53 19.69
C GLY A 311 -10.22 9.25 19.04
N GLU A 312 -11.11 8.53 19.71
CA GLU A 312 -11.72 7.33 19.13
C GLU A 312 -12.58 7.70 17.91
N ARG A 313 -12.19 7.22 16.73
CA ARG A 313 -12.89 7.43 15.46
C ARG A 313 -13.00 6.07 14.76
N SER A 314 -14.18 5.48 14.81
CA SER A 314 -14.42 4.21 14.12
C SER A 314 -14.35 4.39 12.60
N CYS A 315 -14.19 3.29 11.89
CA CYS A 315 -14.17 3.32 10.43
C CYS A 315 -15.52 3.72 9.83
N GLU A 316 -16.62 3.34 10.47
CA GLU A 316 -17.98 3.76 10.09
C GLU A 316 -18.14 5.26 10.22
N TYR A 317 -17.63 5.84 11.31
CA TYR A 317 -17.64 7.28 11.50
C TYR A 317 -16.86 8.01 10.40
N ARG A 318 -15.69 7.47 10.02
CA ARG A 318 -14.85 8.04 8.95
C ARG A 318 -15.58 7.99 7.61
N ASP A 319 -16.11 6.83 7.22
CA ASP A 319 -16.86 6.64 5.98
C ASP A 319 -18.07 7.58 5.91
N GLU A 320 -18.88 7.63 6.98
CA GLU A 320 -20.05 8.52 7.06
C GLU A 320 -19.65 10.00 6.94
N TYR A 321 -18.60 10.40 7.64
CA TYR A 321 -18.12 11.78 7.60
C TYR A 321 -17.63 12.17 6.20
N MET A 322 -16.84 11.30 5.55
CA MET A 322 -16.36 11.51 4.18
C MET A 322 -17.53 11.67 3.21
N LYS A 323 -18.55 10.78 3.29
CA LYS A 323 -19.77 10.86 2.47
C LYS A 323 -20.53 12.17 2.68
N ARG A 324 -20.80 12.53 3.94
CA ARG A 324 -21.52 13.78 4.29
C ARG A 324 -20.81 15.03 3.78
N LYS A 325 -19.48 15.03 3.80
CA LYS A 325 -18.66 16.14 3.31
C LYS A 325 -18.32 16.05 1.82
N ARG A 326 -18.73 14.96 1.15
CA ARG A 326 -18.39 14.66 -0.26
C ARG A 326 -16.89 14.65 -0.49
N PHE A 327 -16.12 14.24 0.52
CA PHE A 327 -14.69 14.00 0.37
C PHE A 327 -14.45 12.62 -0.23
N THR A 328 -13.49 12.52 -1.14
CA THR A 328 -13.12 11.27 -1.81
C THR A 328 -11.66 10.89 -1.53
N PHE A 329 -10.91 11.74 -0.84
CA PHE A 329 -9.52 11.47 -0.48
C PHE A 329 -9.20 12.13 0.87
N TYR A 330 -8.50 11.41 1.75
CA TYR A 330 -7.80 12.03 2.87
C TYR A 330 -6.49 11.33 3.19
N SER A 331 -5.60 12.05 3.87
CA SER A 331 -4.37 11.50 4.42
C SER A 331 -4.48 11.22 5.91
N ASN A 332 -4.07 10.03 6.33
CA ASN A 332 -3.75 9.70 7.71
C ASN A 332 -2.24 9.89 7.91
N GLU A 333 -1.81 10.93 8.63
CA GLU A 333 -0.38 11.19 8.93
C GLU A 333 0.06 10.63 10.30
N PHE A 334 -0.76 9.76 10.89
CA PHE A 334 -0.49 9.08 12.14
C PHE A 334 -0.48 7.56 11.90
N ALA A 335 -0.77 6.76 12.92
CA ALA A 335 -0.77 5.31 12.81
C ALA A 335 -2.08 4.76 12.22
N ALA A 336 -2.02 3.50 11.79
CA ALA A 336 -3.17 2.66 11.51
C ALA A 336 -4.21 2.73 12.64
N HIS A 337 -5.46 2.38 12.33
CA HIS A 337 -6.54 2.48 13.31
C HIS A 337 -6.43 1.40 14.37
N GLY A 338 -7.04 1.63 15.54
CA GLY A 338 -6.92 0.72 16.67
C GLY A 338 -5.50 0.65 17.21
N GLY A 339 -5.08 -0.55 17.62
CA GLY A 339 -3.75 -0.76 18.19
C GLY A 339 -3.54 -0.15 19.57
N LEU A 340 -4.58 0.40 20.23
CA LEU A 340 -4.41 1.15 21.48
C LEU A 340 -4.06 0.26 22.67
N ALA A 341 -4.75 -0.87 22.80
CA ALA A 341 -4.50 -1.84 23.87
C ALA A 341 -3.40 -2.83 23.50
N HIS A 342 -3.34 -3.22 22.22
CA HIS A 342 -2.38 -4.19 21.71
C HIS A 342 -2.12 -3.96 20.21
N PRO A 343 -0.86 -4.05 19.72
CA PRO A 343 -0.53 -3.95 18.29
C PRO A 343 -1.37 -4.84 17.37
N ALA A 344 -1.74 -6.04 17.85
CA ALA A 344 -2.66 -7.00 17.21
C ALA A 344 -4.08 -6.48 16.94
N SER A 345 -4.45 -5.29 17.42
CA SER A 345 -5.75 -4.68 17.11
C SER A 345 -5.66 -3.59 16.05
N ALA A 346 -4.46 -3.37 15.49
CA ALA A 346 -4.24 -2.41 14.43
C ALA A 346 -4.94 -2.85 13.14
N HIS A 347 -5.68 -1.95 12.50
CA HIS A 347 -6.48 -2.29 11.31
C HIS A 347 -6.61 -1.10 10.36
N LEU A 348 -7.02 -1.42 9.12
CA LEU A 348 -7.43 -0.45 8.10
C LEU A 348 -8.95 -0.37 8.03
N CYS A 349 -9.48 0.74 7.49
CA CYS A 349 -10.90 0.87 7.26
C CYS A 349 -11.33 0.16 5.97
N PRO A 350 -12.08 -0.96 6.04
CA PRO A 350 -12.47 -1.72 4.85
C PRO A 350 -13.40 -0.93 3.91
N GLN A 351 -14.08 0.09 4.43
CA GLN A 351 -14.95 0.97 3.67
C GLN A 351 -14.17 1.90 2.73
N LEU A 352 -12.87 2.06 2.93
CA LEU A 352 -12.01 3.00 2.21
C LEU A 352 -10.99 2.24 1.36
N LEU A 353 -10.58 2.86 0.25
CA LEU A 353 -9.48 2.37 -0.58
C LEU A 353 -8.17 2.80 0.08
N ASN A 354 -7.48 1.85 0.71
CA ASN A 354 -6.32 2.07 1.54
C ASN A 354 -5.05 2.05 0.70
N ILE A 355 -4.29 3.14 0.74
CA ILE A 355 -3.05 3.31 -0.01
C ILE A 355 -1.91 3.67 0.94
N ILE A 356 -0.73 3.12 0.70
CA ILE A 356 0.50 3.52 1.37
C ILE A 356 1.59 3.81 0.32
N LEU A 357 2.38 4.86 0.58
CA LEU A 357 3.56 5.21 -0.22
C LEU A 357 4.78 5.11 0.67
N LEU A 358 5.66 4.19 0.33
CA LEU A 358 6.91 3.93 1.03
C LEU A 358 8.06 4.69 0.38
N ARG A 359 9.13 4.81 1.14
CA ARG A 359 10.44 5.33 0.74
C ARG A 359 11.50 4.50 1.45
N HIS A 360 12.69 4.34 0.90
CA HIS A 360 13.77 3.67 1.59
C HIS A 360 13.94 4.24 3.02
N PRO A 361 13.86 3.41 4.09
CA PRO A 361 13.68 3.91 5.46
C PRO A 361 14.82 4.81 5.95
N LEU A 362 16.04 4.52 5.50
CA LEU A 362 17.23 5.30 5.84
C LEU A 362 17.17 6.69 5.20
N ASP A 363 16.80 6.77 3.91
CA ASP A 363 16.63 8.06 3.23
C ASP A 363 15.46 8.84 3.81
N ARG A 364 14.39 8.14 4.20
CA ARG A 364 13.27 8.71 4.94
C ARG A 364 13.73 9.28 6.28
N LEU A 365 14.55 8.55 7.06
CA LEU A 365 15.07 9.00 8.36
C LEU A 365 15.87 10.29 8.22
N VAL A 366 16.85 10.31 7.33
CA VAL A 366 17.68 11.50 7.08
C VAL A 366 16.82 12.68 6.65
N SER A 367 15.85 12.44 5.74
CA SER A 367 14.89 13.46 5.31
C SER A 367 14.01 13.97 6.47
N HIS A 368 13.64 13.09 7.41
CA HIS A 368 12.78 13.41 8.54
C HIS A 368 13.50 14.25 9.59
N VAL A 369 14.72 13.86 9.97
CA VAL A 369 15.61 14.64 10.85
C VAL A 369 15.81 16.05 10.28
N ARG A 370 16.21 16.15 9.00
CA ARG A 370 16.37 17.45 8.32
C ARG A 370 15.09 18.28 8.32
N TRP A 371 13.94 17.62 8.14
CA TRP A 371 12.66 18.31 8.16
C TRP A 371 12.31 18.86 9.54
N ILE A 372 12.51 18.08 10.60
CA ILE A 372 12.26 18.54 11.97
C ILE A 372 13.13 19.78 12.27
N ILE A 373 14.41 19.73 11.93
CA ILE A 373 15.34 20.87 12.06
C ILE A 373 14.82 22.09 11.26
N LYS A 374 14.38 21.88 10.01
CA LYS A 374 13.83 22.95 9.16
C LYS A 374 12.57 23.56 9.74
N VAL A 375 11.65 22.75 10.26
CA VAL A 375 10.41 23.22 10.90
C VAL A 375 10.79 24.09 12.10
N TYR A 376 11.68 23.62 12.96
CA TYR A 376 12.16 24.40 14.09
C TYR A 376 12.84 25.70 13.68
N ARG A 377 13.67 25.70 12.64
CA ARG A 377 14.26 26.94 12.10
C ARG A 377 13.20 27.93 11.62
N THR A 378 12.16 27.44 10.95
CA THR A 378 11.08 28.29 10.43
C THR A 378 10.33 28.95 11.58
N GLU A 379 10.10 28.21 12.65
CA GLU A 379 9.26 28.66 13.77
C GLU A 379 10.03 29.41 14.86
N TYR A 380 11.32 29.09 15.10
CA TYR A 380 12.16 29.72 16.14
C TYR A 380 13.21 30.69 15.56
N GLY A 381 13.25 30.87 14.24
CA GLY A 381 14.24 31.74 13.59
C GLY A 381 15.67 31.29 13.88
N ARG A 382 16.48 32.15 14.50
CA ARG A 382 17.86 31.83 14.92
C ARG A 382 17.93 31.07 16.24
N GLY A 383 16.87 31.07 17.05
CA GLY A 383 16.81 30.40 18.34
C GLY A 383 16.68 28.87 18.27
N PHE A 384 16.65 28.29 17.08
CA PHE A 384 16.48 26.85 16.88
C PHE A 384 17.76 26.03 17.08
N GLU A 385 18.95 26.62 16.93
CA GLU A 385 20.21 25.88 16.96
C GLU A 385 20.49 25.18 18.31
N PRO A 386 20.20 25.77 19.48
CA PRO A 386 20.38 25.10 20.78
C PRO A 386 19.59 23.79 20.95
N PHE A 387 18.55 23.56 20.14
CA PHE A 387 17.83 22.29 20.15
C PHE A 387 18.65 21.14 19.55
N PHE A 388 19.51 21.41 18.57
CA PHE A 388 20.12 20.35 17.74
C PHE A 388 21.64 20.34 17.77
N ARG A 389 22.29 21.49 18.03
CA ARG A 389 23.74 21.59 18.01
C ARG A 389 24.35 20.69 19.09
N GLY A 390 25.24 19.79 18.65
CA GLY A 390 25.97 18.87 19.54
C GLY A 390 25.10 17.79 20.18
N ARG A 391 23.90 17.52 19.64
CA ARG A 391 23.04 16.43 20.12
C ARG A 391 23.44 15.10 19.50
N ASP A 392 23.27 14.05 20.27
CA ASP A 392 23.57 12.66 19.95
C ASP A 392 22.29 11.86 19.62
N ALA A 393 22.45 10.58 19.30
CA ALA A 393 21.36 9.68 18.98
C ALA A 393 20.39 9.54 20.16
N ASP A 394 20.89 9.48 21.41
CA ASP A 394 20.06 9.33 22.60
C ASP A 394 19.12 10.53 22.85
N TYR A 395 19.61 11.75 22.60
CA TYR A 395 18.75 12.93 22.56
C TYR A 395 17.63 12.76 21.55
N TRP A 396 17.94 12.34 20.31
CA TRP A 396 16.94 12.15 19.26
C TRP A 396 15.94 11.03 19.57
N ARG A 397 16.38 9.94 20.21
CA ARG A 397 15.49 8.85 20.68
C ARG A 397 14.51 9.35 21.73
N SER A 398 14.91 10.29 22.58
CA SER A 398 14.02 10.90 23.59
C SER A 398 13.13 11.99 22.99
N PHE A 399 13.68 12.77 22.07
CA PHE A 399 13.06 13.95 21.49
C PHE A 399 12.04 13.61 20.41
N ALA A 400 12.35 12.69 19.49
CA ALA A 400 11.49 12.27 18.40
C ALA A 400 11.46 10.73 18.22
N PRO A 401 11.13 9.96 19.27
CA PRO A 401 11.28 8.50 19.35
C PRO A 401 10.74 7.76 18.13
N ALA A 402 9.46 7.95 17.80
CA ALA A 402 8.87 7.25 16.65
C ALA A 402 9.53 7.63 15.34
N ALA A 403 9.96 8.89 15.17
CA ALA A 403 10.56 9.36 13.93
C ALA A 403 11.92 8.69 13.63
N VAL A 404 12.66 8.27 14.67
CA VAL A 404 14.04 7.77 14.54
C VAL A 404 14.21 6.27 14.74
N ASP A 405 13.16 5.53 15.09
CA ASP A 405 13.22 4.09 15.37
C ASP A 405 12.04 3.35 14.74
N ASN A 406 12.28 2.61 13.65
CA ASN A 406 11.33 1.71 13.00
C ASN A 406 9.94 2.34 12.74
N TYR A 407 9.93 3.50 12.08
CA TYR A 407 8.76 4.33 11.88
C TYR A 407 7.64 3.63 11.10
N TYR A 408 7.93 2.83 10.09
CA TYR A 408 6.91 2.08 9.34
C TYR A 408 6.21 1.06 10.23
N ALA A 409 6.97 0.23 10.96
CA ALA A 409 6.40 -0.75 11.88
C ALA A 409 5.51 -0.07 12.92
N ARG A 410 5.97 1.06 13.48
CA ARG A 410 5.20 1.90 14.42
C ARG A 410 3.89 2.42 13.85
N LEU A 411 3.90 2.92 12.61
CA LEU A 411 2.69 3.41 11.95
C LEU A 411 1.72 2.27 11.64
N LEU A 412 2.20 1.14 11.13
CA LEU A 412 1.35 0.03 10.69
C LEU A 412 0.70 -0.72 11.87
N LEU A 413 1.35 -0.75 13.02
CA LEU A 413 0.88 -1.48 14.20
C LEU A 413 0.06 -0.63 15.19
N GLY A 414 -0.40 0.55 14.76
CA GLY A 414 -1.31 1.39 15.54
C GLY A 414 -0.65 2.05 16.76
N GLU A 415 -1.47 2.56 17.68
CA GLU A 415 -1.01 3.52 18.70
C GLU A 415 -0.07 2.92 19.76
N ALA A 416 -0.28 1.67 20.20
CA ALA A 416 0.58 1.03 21.18
C ALA A 416 2.01 0.84 20.65
N ALA A 417 2.15 0.37 19.41
CA ALA A 417 3.46 0.25 18.78
C ALA A 417 4.07 1.62 18.50
N PHE A 418 3.26 2.60 18.06
CA PHE A 418 3.73 3.95 17.81
C PHE A 418 4.39 4.58 19.04
N TYR A 419 3.81 4.36 20.22
CA TYR A 419 4.31 4.86 21.51
C TYR A 419 5.23 3.91 22.27
N ALA A 420 5.55 2.74 21.71
CA ALA A 420 6.43 1.78 22.37
C ALA A 420 7.82 2.40 22.63
N PRO A 421 8.55 2.00 23.68
CA PRO A 421 9.91 2.47 23.91
C PRO A 421 10.82 2.27 22.69
N THR A 422 11.79 3.14 22.49
CA THR A 422 12.78 2.99 21.42
C THR A 422 13.54 1.66 21.56
N GLY A 423 13.74 0.94 20.46
CA GLY A 423 14.43 -0.35 20.44
C GLY A 423 13.62 -1.53 20.98
N SER A 424 12.34 -1.33 21.34
CA SER A 424 11.48 -2.41 21.86
C SER A 424 10.78 -3.24 20.78
N LEU A 425 10.74 -2.75 19.53
CA LEU A 425 10.19 -3.50 18.42
C LEU A 425 11.13 -4.66 18.04
N ASN A 426 10.55 -5.78 17.63
CA ASN A 426 11.28 -7.03 17.38
C ASN A 426 10.69 -7.80 16.19
N ALA A 427 11.18 -9.01 15.93
CA ALA A 427 10.72 -9.85 14.82
C ALA A 427 9.21 -10.15 14.83
N THR A 428 8.58 -10.25 16.00
CA THR A 428 7.12 -10.44 16.11
C THR A 428 6.36 -9.20 15.60
N HIS A 429 6.87 -8.01 15.90
CA HIS A 429 6.31 -6.77 15.39
C HIS A 429 6.51 -6.67 13.87
N LEU A 430 7.68 -7.03 13.35
CA LEU A 430 7.93 -7.08 11.91
C LEU A 430 6.93 -8.00 11.19
N ALA A 431 6.76 -9.23 11.67
CA ALA A 431 5.80 -10.18 11.08
C ALA A 431 4.37 -9.63 11.10
N ALA A 432 3.94 -9.02 12.21
CA ALA A 432 2.63 -8.38 12.28
C ALA A 432 2.51 -7.19 11.30
N ALA A 433 3.54 -6.35 11.19
CA ALA A 433 3.53 -5.20 10.29
C ALA A 433 3.49 -5.62 8.81
N GLN A 434 4.16 -6.70 8.43
CA GLN A 434 4.07 -7.32 7.10
C GLN A 434 2.62 -7.76 6.80
N LEU A 435 1.92 -8.37 7.76
CA LEU A 435 0.51 -8.73 7.61
C LEU A 435 -0.42 -7.51 7.50
N VAL A 436 -0.10 -6.39 8.17
CA VAL A 436 -0.84 -5.12 7.94
C VAL A 436 -0.58 -4.58 6.54
N MET A 437 0.68 -4.60 6.08
CA MET A 437 1.05 -4.17 4.73
C MET A 437 0.24 -4.91 3.65
N LEU A 438 0.01 -6.21 3.83
CA LEU A 438 -0.76 -7.04 2.91
C LEU A 438 -2.23 -6.64 2.78
N GLN A 439 -2.77 -5.81 3.66
CA GLN A 439 -4.17 -5.35 3.58
C GLN A 439 -4.36 -4.07 2.80
N TYR A 440 -3.29 -3.28 2.59
CA TYR A 440 -3.39 -2.08 1.76
C TYR A 440 -3.80 -2.47 0.35
N ASP A 441 -4.80 -1.79 -0.22
CA ASP A 441 -5.25 -2.08 -1.57
C ASP A 441 -4.19 -1.72 -2.61
N VAL A 442 -3.36 -0.71 -2.32
CA VAL A 442 -2.23 -0.28 -3.16
C VAL A 442 -1.02 0.06 -2.29
N VAL A 443 0.13 -0.55 -2.61
CA VAL A 443 1.44 -0.21 -2.04
C VAL A 443 2.25 0.45 -3.15
N LEU A 444 2.79 1.63 -2.88
CA LEU A 444 3.59 2.44 -3.80
C LEU A 444 5.00 2.65 -3.21
N LEU A 445 5.99 2.92 -4.06
CA LEU A 445 7.37 3.20 -3.66
C LEU A 445 7.84 4.50 -4.31
N LEU A 446 8.26 5.48 -3.51
CA LEU A 446 8.67 6.80 -4.01
C LEU A 446 9.81 6.70 -5.03
N GLU A 447 10.67 5.70 -4.91
CA GLU A 447 11.79 5.41 -5.79
C GLU A 447 11.38 4.73 -7.12
N ALA A 448 10.16 4.20 -7.21
CA ALA A 448 9.68 3.43 -8.36
C ALA A 448 8.90 4.27 -9.39
N GLY A 449 9.40 5.47 -9.71
CA GLY A 449 8.72 6.50 -10.52
C GLY A 449 7.83 5.98 -11.65
N ASP A 450 8.42 5.42 -12.72
CA ASP A 450 7.65 4.97 -13.90
C ASP A 450 6.65 3.84 -13.58
N THR A 451 6.97 3.00 -12.59
CA THR A 451 6.06 1.93 -12.17
C THR A 451 4.88 2.50 -11.39
N ASP A 452 5.13 3.47 -10.51
CA ASP A 452 4.09 4.11 -9.72
C ASP A 452 3.16 4.95 -10.60
N GLU A 453 3.64 5.57 -11.68
CA GLU A 453 2.79 6.20 -12.69
C GLU A 453 1.78 5.20 -13.28
N LEU A 454 2.26 4.00 -13.64
CA LEU A 454 1.41 2.92 -14.12
C LEU A 454 0.40 2.49 -13.04
N PHE A 455 0.82 2.38 -11.79
CA PHE A 455 -0.05 1.94 -10.70
C PHE A 455 -1.11 2.97 -10.37
N LEU A 456 -0.78 4.25 -10.29
CA LEU A 456 -1.78 5.30 -10.08
C LEU A 456 -2.83 5.26 -11.19
N LYS A 457 -2.38 5.04 -12.43
CA LYS A 457 -3.28 4.86 -13.57
C LYS A 457 -4.17 3.63 -13.46
N HIS A 458 -3.61 2.44 -13.23
CA HIS A 458 -4.38 1.20 -13.26
C HIS A 458 -5.07 0.86 -11.95
N ALA A 459 -4.45 1.14 -10.81
CA ALA A 459 -4.98 0.86 -9.49
C ALA A 459 -6.00 1.90 -9.02
N LEU A 460 -5.85 3.18 -9.39
CA LEU A 460 -6.77 4.24 -8.96
C LEU A 460 -7.65 4.79 -10.08
N GLY A 461 -7.32 4.51 -11.34
CA GLY A 461 -7.98 5.14 -12.48
C GLY A 461 -7.58 6.61 -12.64
N TRP A 462 -6.42 7.00 -12.13
CA TRP A 462 -5.90 8.36 -12.24
C TRP A 462 -5.25 8.59 -13.61
N ARG A 463 -5.15 9.85 -14.04
CA ARG A 463 -4.48 10.24 -15.28
C ARG A 463 -3.22 11.07 -15.05
N VAL A 464 -3.15 11.71 -13.90
CA VAL A 464 -1.98 12.45 -13.45
C VAL A 464 -1.29 11.63 -12.35
N GLY A 465 0.00 11.41 -12.43
CA GLY A 465 0.77 10.73 -11.38
C GLY A 465 1.78 11.63 -10.66
N LEU A 466 2.65 11.01 -9.87
CA LEU A 466 3.65 11.64 -9.00
C LEU A 466 4.69 12.46 -9.75
N ALA A 467 5.06 12.07 -10.97
CA ALA A 467 6.00 12.81 -11.82
C ALA A 467 5.50 14.24 -12.13
N SER A 468 4.18 14.45 -12.15
CA SER A 468 3.61 15.77 -12.34
C SER A 468 3.78 16.67 -11.11
N ALA A 469 3.82 16.08 -9.91
CA ALA A 469 3.89 16.81 -8.67
C ALA A 469 5.31 17.33 -8.45
N ARG A 470 5.53 18.60 -8.79
CA ARG A 470 6.75 19.35 -8.46
C ARG A 470 6.80 19.67 -6.96
N ALA A 471 6.81 18.65 -6.10
CA ALA A 471 7.06 18.88 -4.69
C ALA A 471 8.52 19.30 -4.51
N ARG A 472 8.72 20.42 -3.81
CA ARG A 472 10.04 20.96 -3.53
C ARG A 472 10.87 19.90 -2.83
N VAL A 473 11.92 19.40 -3.49
CA VAL A 473 12.90 18.53 -2.85
C VAL A 473 13.49 19.31 -1.68
N ALA A 474 13.39 18.80 -0.45
CA ALA A 474 13.96 19.44 0.74
C ALA A 474 15.51 19.43 0.74
N GLY A 475 16.14 19.10 -0.39
CA GLY A 475 17.53 18.70 -0.55
C GLY A 475 18.57 19.82 -0.52
N SER A 476 18.21 21.09 -0.35
CA SER A 476 19.18 22.19 -0.47
C SER A 476 19.58 22.89 0.84
N HIS A 477 19.14 22.44 2.01
CA HIS A 477 19.54 23.07 3.27
C HIS A 477 20.76 22.41 3.90
N ARG A 478 21.96 22.82 3.44
CA ARG A 478 23.27 22.43 4.00
C ARG A 478 23.32 22.58 5.53
N ALA A 479 22.74 23.64 6.08
CA ALA A 479 22.68 23.88 7.53
C ALA A 479 21.95 22.77 8.33
N ALA A 480 21.03 22.01 7.72
CA ALA A 480 20.35 20.93 8.42
C ALA A 480 21.23 19.66 8.55
N LEU A 481 22.26 19.53 7.71
CA LEU A 481 23.25 18.44 7.81
C LEU A 481 24.23 18.66 8.96
N GLU A 482 24.67 19.91 9.15
CA GLU A 482 25.58 20.30 10.23
C GLU A 482 24.94 20.20 11.62
N LEU A 483 23.60 20.12 11.67
CA LEU A 483 22.80 20.00 12.90
C LEU A 483 22.16 18.62 13.06
N ALA A 484 22.43 17.68 12.14
CA ALA A 484 22.09 16.27 12.34
C ALA A 484 22.91 15.70 13.50
N PRO A 485 22.45 14.63 14.17
CA PRO A 485 23.25 13.99 15.22
C PRO A 485 24.60 13.55 14.67
N TYR A 486 25.67 13.73 15.45
CA TYR A 486 27.03 13.40 15.01
C TYR A 486 27.26 11.88 14.88
N ASP A 487 26.40 11.09 15.53
CA ASP A 487 26.32 9.64 15.58
C ASP A 487 25.07 9.11 14.85
N LEU A 488 24.65 9.79 13.77
CA LEU A 488 23.49 9.44 12.94
C LEU A 488 23.47 7.96 12.49
N ASP A 489 24.63 7.34 12.32
CA ASP A 489 24.76 5.93 11.95
C ASP A 489 24.10 4.99 12.97
N GLU A 490 24.08 5.34 14.26
CA GLU A 490 23.35 4.57 15.27
C GLU A 490 21.84 4.59 15.05
N LEU A 491 21.30 5.75 14.65
CA LEU A 491 19.87 5.86 14.32
C LEU A 491 19.57 5.10 13.02
N LEU A 492 20.46 5.14 12.03
CA LEU A 492 20.30 4.36 10.80
C LEU A 492 20.26 2.85 11.11
N ALA A 493 21.19 2.35 11.94
CA ALA A 493 21.23 0.95 12.35
C ALA A 493 19.98 0.52 13.13
N ALA A 494 19.38 1.41 13.91
CA ALA A 494 18.15 1.13 14.66
C ALA A 494 16.91 0.88 13.77
N ASN A 495 16.97 1.17 12.46
CA ASN A 495 15.84 1.03 11.53
C ASN A 495 15.88 -0.26 10.69
N ASP A 496 16.59 -1.30 11.14
CA ASP A 496 16.71 -2.59 10.42
C ASP A 496 15.34 -3.26 10.16
N LEU A 497 14.41 -3.25 11.13
CA LEU A 497 13.07 -3.82 10.90
C LEU A 497 12.31 -3.07 9.80
N ASP A 498 12.45 -1.75 9.75
CA ASP A 498 11.87 -0.94 8.68
C ASP A 498 12.51 -1.22 7.32
N VAL A 499 13.81 -1.54 7.26
CA VAL A 499 14.49 -1.98 6.01
C VAL A 499 13.89 -3.28 5.51
N GLN A 500 13.80 -4.28 6.39
CA GLN A 500 13.17 -5.57 6.05
C GLN A 500 11.69 -5.40 5.66
N LEU A 501 10.97 -4.52 6.34
CA LEU A 501 9.57 -4.22 6.02
C LEU A 501 9.42 -3.47 4.69
N TYR A 502 10.36 -2.57 4.36
CA TYR A 502 10.40 -1.89 3.07
C TYR A 502 10.70 -2.86 1.93
N GLU A 503 11.66 -3.77 2.10
CA GLU A 503 11.98 -4.82 1.13
C GLU A 503 10.77 -5.73 0.89
N PHE A 504 10.07 -6.12 1.96
CA PHE A 504 8.80 -6.84 1.84
C PHE A 504 7.74 -6.01 1.09
N GLY A 505 7.59 -4.72 1.43
CA GLY A 505 6.70 -3.80 0.71
C GLY A 505 7.05 -3.67 -0.77
N ALA A 506 8.34 -3.71 -1.12
CA ALA A 506 8.80 -3.70 -2.50
C ALA A 506 8.49 -5.00 -3.24
N ALA A 507 8.57 -6.16 -2.58
CA ALA A 507 8.11 -7.42 -3.15
C ALA A 507 6.59 -7.42 -3.39
N VAL A 508 5.79 -6.88 -2.46
CA VAL A 508 4.35 -6.71 -2.62
C VAL A 508 4.02 -5.75 -3.78
N HIS A 509 4.76 -4.65 -3.90
CA HIS A 509 4.68 -3.74 -5.03
C HIS A 509 4.97 -4.43 -6.37
N GLN A 510 6.04 -5.23 -6.44
CA GLN A 510 6.37 -6.01 -7.64
C GLN A 510 5.26 -7.02 -7.99
N LEU A 511 4.69 -7.71 -7.01
CA LEU A 511 3.58 -8.64 -7.19
C LEU A 511 2.37 -7.96 -7.83
N ASP A 512 1.86 -6.90 -7.21
CA ASP A 512 0.73 -6.12 -7.74
C ASP A 512 1.08 -5.54 -9.13
N GLY A 513 2.35 -5.18 -9.35
CA GLY A 513 2.85 -4.65 -10.61
C GLY A 513 2.85 -5.63 -11.78
N MET A 514 3.01 -6.93 -11.55
CA MET A 514 2.86 -7.91 -12.63
C MET A 514 1.45 -7.90 -13.19
N MET A 515 0.44 -7.84 -12.32
CA MET A 515 -0.96 -7.76 -12.72
C MET A 515 -1.23 -6.47 -13.50
N PHE A 516 -0.82 -5.31 -12.96
CA PHE A 516 -1.05 -4.02 -13.62
C PHE A 516 -0.30 -3.88 -14.95
N ALA A 517 0.94 -4.36 -15.02
CA ALA A 517 1.72 -4.34 -16.25
C ALA A 517 1.15 -5.31 -17.30
N ALA A 518 0.66 -6.49 -16.89
CA ALA A 518 0.06 -7.45 -17.81
C ALA A 518 -1.21 -6.87 -18.47
N VAL A 519 -2.11 -6.28 -17.67
CA VAL A 519 -3.32 -5.66 -18.23
C VAL A 519 -3.00 -4.43 -19.09
N ALA A 520 -2.00 -3.64 -18.72
CA ALA A 520 -1.55 -2.50 -19.52
C ALA A 520 -0.93 -2.92 -20.85
N ALA A 521 -0.12 -3.99 -20.86
CA ALA A 521 0.49 -4.53 -22.07
C ALA A 521 -0.54 -5.17 -23.01
N ALA A 522 -1.67 -5.63 -22.48
CA ALA A 522 -2.84 -6.06 -23.25
C ALA A 522 -3.76 -4.89 -23.66
N GLU A 523 -3.29 -3.65 -23.50
CA GLU A 523 -4.00 -2.41 -23.83
C GLU A 523 -5.32 -2.24 -23.08
N LEU A 524 -5.51 -2.96 -21.97
CA LEU A 524 -6.72 -2.84 -21.16
C LEU A 524 -6.70 -1.49 -20.45
N ARG A 525 -7.64 -0.63 -20.81
CA ARG A 525 -7.69 0.74 -20.29
C ARG A 525 -8.36 0.76 -18.91
N PRO A 526 -7.82 1.54 -17.94
CA PRO A 526 -8.45 1.73 -16.63
C PRO A 526 -9.92 2.17 -16.72
N TYR A 527 -10.20 3.09 -17.66
CA TYR A 527 -11.52 3.61 -17.96
C TYR A 527 -11.48 4.31 -19.33
N HIS A 528 -12.37 3.90 -20.25
CA HIS A 528 -12.37 4.32 -21.66
C HIS A 528 -12.75 5.80 -21.85
N ALA A 529 -13.56 6.38 -20.98
CA ALA A 529 -13.98 7.79 -21.13
C ALA A 529 -12.84 8.79 -20.85
N TYR A 530 -11.61 8.32 -20.67
CA TYR A 530 -10.44 9.13 -20.44
C TYR A 530 -9.44 9.12 -21.60
N ASP A 531 -9.79 8.50 -22.73
CA ASP A 531 -8.81 8.21 -23.78
C ASP A 531 -8.38 9.45 -24.57
N ASP A 532 -9.26 10.45 -24.64
CA ASP A 532 -8.97 11.75 -25.25
C ASP A 532 -8.53 12.81 -24.23
N LEU A 533 -8.19 12.40 -23.00
CA LEU A 533 -7.76 13.33 -21.96
C LEU A 533 -6.25 13.49 -21.97
N ASP A 534 -5.80 14.69 -22.29
CA ASP A 534 -4.44 15.13 -22.07
C ASP A 534 -4.17 15.24 -20.55
N PRO A 535 -3.21 14.49 -19.97
CA PRO A 535 -2.82 14.64 -18.57
C PRO A 535 -2.32 16.05 -18.21
N ALA A 536 -1.90 16.86 -19.20
CA ALA A 536 -1.50 18.24 -19.01
C ALA A 536 -2.68 19.23 -19.01
N ASP A 537 -3.90 18.81 -19.35
CA ASP A 537 -5.10 19.64 -19.30
C ASP A 537 -5.42 20.05 -17.86
N GLU A 538 -5.53 21.35 -17.59
CA GLU A 538 -5.92 21.89 -16.28
C GLU A 538 -7.32 21.41 -15.84
N ALA A 539 -8.18 21.01 -16.79
CA ALA A 539 -9.50 20.46 -16.53
C ALA A 539 -9.52 18.94 -16.35
N VAL A 540 -8.37 18.24 -16.42
CA VAL A 540 -8.30 16.77 -16.29
C VAL A 540 -9.01 16.28 -15.02
N GLY A 541 -8.84 16.97 -13.89
CA GLY A 541 -9.47 16.62 -12.62
C GLY A 541 -11.00 16.67 -12.67
N LYS A 542 -11.59 17.64 -13.40
CA LYS A 542 -13.05 17.75 -13.54
C LYS A 542 -13.65 16.53 -14.26
N ARG A 543 -12.85 15.87 -15.11
CA ARG A 543 -13.25 14.71 -15.90
C ARG A 543 -12.90 13.40 -15.21
N VAL A 544 -11.72 13.28 -14.58
CA VAL A 544 -11.30 12.08 -13.84
C VAL A 544 -12.09 11.89 -12.56
N LYS A 545 -12.39 12.97 -11.82
CA LYS A 545 -13.17 12.97 -10.58
C LYS A 545 -12.65 11.97 -9.54
N CYS A 546 -11.35 11.90 -9.27
CA CYS A 546 -10.73 10.94 -8.35
C CYS A 546 -10.73 9.47 -8.82
N GLY A 547 -10.92 9.20 -10.11
CA GLY A 547 -10.76 7.85 -10.66
C GLY A 547 -11.88 6.90 -10.24
N TYR A 548 -11.56 5.69 -9.78
CA TYR A 548 -12.58 4.65 -9.53
C TYR A 548 -13.55 5.00 -8.40
N VAL A 549 -13.08 5.66 -7.34
CA VAL A 549 -13.90 5.88 -6.13
C VAL A 549 -15.11 6.80 -6.35
N SER A 550 -15.12 7.65 -7.38
CA SER A 550 -16.30 8.46 -7.75
C SER A 550 -17.19 7.83 -8.81
N ARG A 551 -16.76 6.69 -9.38
CA ARG A 551 -17.38 6.05 -10.54
C ARG A 551 -18.20 4.82 -10.14
N LYS A 552 -18.56 4.71 -8.86
CA LYS A 552 -19.38 3.62 -8.29
C LYS A 552 -20.53 3.20 -9.20
N GLN A 553 -21.40 4.14 -9.58
CA GLN A 553 -22.55 3.84 -10.44
C GLN A 553 -22.13 3.26 -11.80
N HIS A 554 -21.21 3.92 -12.50
CA HIS A 554 -20.78 3.52 -13.84
C HIS A 554 -20.10 2.14 -13.83
N LEU A 555 -19.19 1.92 -12.88
CA LEU A 555 -18.42 0.69 -12.82
C LEU A 555 -19.30 -0.48 -12.37
N LEU A 556 -20.07 -0.34 -11.29
CA LEU A 556 -20.90 -1.44 -10.81
C LEU A 556 -22.02 -1.80 -11.80
N THR A 557 -22.71 -0.82 -12.38
CA THR A 557 -23.75 -1.10 -13.38
C THR A 557 -23.19 -1.76 -14.65
N ALA A 558 -21.96 -1.45 -15.06
CA ALA A 558 -21.31 -2.14 -16.19
C ALA A 558 -21.11 -3.64 -15.93
N TYR A 559 -21.06 -4.07 -14.66
CA TYR A 559 -20.99 -5.47 -14.26
C TYR A 559 -22.36 -6.09 -13.90
N GLY A 560 -23.47 -5.38 -14.17
CA GLY A 560 -24.80 -5.85 -13.81
C GLY A 560 -25.12 -5.75 -12.32
N GLU A 561 -24.32 -4.99 -11.57
CA GLU A 561 -24.49 -4.79 -10.13
C GLU A 561 -25.34 -3.55 -9.84
N GLU A 562 -26.24 -3.65 -8.86
CA GLU A 562 -26.98 -2.49 -8.37
C GLU A 562 -26.11 -1.67 -7.42
N ALA A 563 -25.63 -0.51 -7.86
CA ALA A 563 -24.74 0.33 -7.04
C ALA A 563 -25.32 0.72 -5.66
N ALA A 564 -26.66 0.74 -5.54
CA ALA A 564 -27.38 0.98 -4.29
C ALA A 564 -27.16 -0.14 -3.25
N SER A 565 -26.96 -1.40 -3.66
CA SER A 565 -26.72 -2.51 -2.72
C SER A 565 -25.39 -2.38 -1.96
N TYR A 566 -24.47 -1.57 -2.50
CA TYR A 566 -23.19 -1.25 -1.88
C TYR A 566 -23.26 0.07 -1.08
N GLU A 567 -24.43 0.70 -0.96
CA GLU A 567 -24.59 1.89 -0.14
C GLU A 567 -24.69 1.50 1.33
N ARG A 568 -23.70 1.91 2.12
CA ARG A 568 -23.67 1.66 3.56
C ARG A 568 -24.49 2.74 4.27
N THR A 569 -25.54 2.32 4.97
CA THR A 569 -26.34 3.17 5.87
C THR A 569 -25.97 2.91 7.32
N TYR A 570 -25.63 3.96 8.06
CA TYR A 570 -25.33 3.87 9.49
C TYR A 570 -26.54 4.36 10.29
N THR A 571 -27.20 3.44 10.99
CA THR A 571 -28.43 3.74 11.74
C THR A 571 -28.17 4.42 13.08
N LYS A 572 -26.95 4.31 13.61
CA LYS A 572 -26.55 4.96 14.86
C LYS A 572 -26.05 6.37 14.58
N GLY A 573 -26.65 7.36 15.26
CA GLY A 573 -26.04 8.68 15.36
C GLY A 573 -24.68 8.55 16.02
N PHE A 574 -23.62 8.99 15.35
CA PHE A 574 -22.30 9.00 15.96
C PHE A 574 -22.25 10.08 17.04
N PRO A 575 -21.71 9.78 18.23
CA PRO A 575 -21.57 10.77 19.29
C PRO A 575 -20.83 11.99 18.76
N ARG A 576 -21.25 13.18 19.22
CA ARG A 576 -20.57 14.43 18.84
C ARG A 576 -19.11 14.30 19.25
N VAL A 577 -18.27 14.29 18.23
CA VAL A 577 -16.83 14.37 18.39
C VAL A 577 -16.47 15.78 18.85
N LEU A 578 -16.02 15.91 20.10
CA LEU A 578 -15.42 17.14 20.58
C LEU A 578 -14.09 17.38 19.85
N SER A 579 -13.91 18.61 19.37
CA SER A 579 -12.65 19.12 18.87
C SER A 579 -11.57 19.04 19.95
N PRO A 580 -10.28 19.08 19.57
CA PRO A 580 -9.18 19.18 20.54
C PRO A 580 -9.38 20.33 21.55
N ASP A 581 -9.86 21.49 21.08
CA ASP A 581 -10.04 22.68 21.91
C ASP A 581 -11.21 22.47 22.90
N GLU A 582 -12.33 21.90 22.44
CA GLU A 582 -13.44 21.51 23.31
C GLU A 582 -13.02 20.45 24.36
N ARG A 583 -12.07 19.57 24.03
CA ARG A 583 -11.53 18.58 24.99
C ARG A 583 -10.66 19.24 26.06
N VAL A 584 -9.79 20.17 25.68
CA VAL A 584 -8.95 20.92 26.64
C VAL A 584 -9.85 21.74 27.56
N LEU A 585 -10.79 22.51 27.00
CA LEU A 585 -11.75 23.27 27.78
C LEU A 585 -12.62 22.39 28.68
N GLY A 586 -13.02 21.21 28.19
CA GLY A 586 -13.74 20.22 29.00
C GLY A 586 -12.90 19.66 30.15
N GLN A 587 -11.62 19.37 29.93
CA GLN A 587 -10.69 18.89 30.96
C GLN A 587 -10.39 19.97 32.01
N GLU A 588 -10.19 21.21 31.59
CA GLU A 588 -10.00 22.36 32.48
C GLU A 588 -11.25 22.64 33.31
N ALA A 589 -12.44 22.59 32.69
CA ALA A 589 -13.71 22.71 33.41
C ALA A 589 -13.91 21.57 34.42
N MET A 590 -13.61 20.33 34.05
CA MET A 590 -13.69 19.19 34.95
C MET A 590 -12.68 19.28 36.12
N ALA A 591 -11.45 19.70 35.85
CA ALA A 591 -10.44 19.91 36.88
C ALA A 591 -10.84 21.06 37.83
N ALA A 592 -11.40 22.16 37.30
CA ALA A 592 -11.91 23.27 38.09
C ALA A 592 -13.09 22.87 38.98
N VAL A 593 -13.99 22.01 38.50
CA VAL A 593 -15.10 21.45 39.30
C VAL A 593 -14.55 20.57 40.43
N ALA A 594 -13.56 19.72 40.15
CA ALA A 594 -12.94 18.84 41.15
C ALA A 594 -12.20 19.62 42.25
N VAL A 595 -11.54 20.73 41.90
CA VAL A 595 -10.78 21.56 42.85
C VAL A 595 -11.68 22.48 43.68
N ASN A 596 -12.72 23.07 43.08
CA ASN A 596 -13.53 24.10 43.75
C ASN A 596 -14.82 23.59 44.40
N GLY A 597 -15.05 22.27 44.45
CA GLY A 597 -16.29 21.71 45.00
C GLY A 597 -17.55 22.24 44.28
N GLY A 598 -17.41 22.56 43.00
CA GLY A 598 -18.38 23.37 42.26
C GLY A 598 -19.76 22.74 42.20
N SER A 599 -20.78 23.51 42.57
CA SER A 599 -22.20 23.14 42.43
C SER A 599 -22.52 22.70 41.00
N GLY A 600 -23.44 21.75 40.84
CA GLY A 600 -23.79 21.11 39.55
C GLY A 600 -24.31 22.05 38.45
N GLU A 601 -24.37 23.35 38.69
CA GLU A 601 -24.78 24.38 37.74
C GLU A 601 -23.69 24.71 36.70
N ALA A 602 -22.40 24.59 37.05
CA ALA A 602 -21.30 24.75 36.10
C ALA A 602 -21.25 23.60 35.08
N LEU A 603 -21.56 22.37 35.52
CA LEU A 603 -21.67 21.21 34.64
C LEU A 603 -22.86 21.33 33.68
N LYS A 604 -23.99 21.90 34.12
CA LYS A 604 -25.18 22.12 33.28
C LYS A 604 -25.02 23.20 32.22
N ARG A 605 -24.11 24.18 32.41
CA ARG A 605 -23.78 25.16 31.36
C ARG A 605 -22.79 24.63 30.34
N TRP A 606 -22.03 23.59 30.69
CA TRP A 606 -21.07 22.96 29.79
C TRP A 606 -21.66 21.82 28.96
N ALA A 607 -22.53 20.99 29.57
CA ALA A 607 -23.30 19.95 28.90
C ALA A 607 -24.33 20.54 27.93
#